data_AF-A0A954C5I0-F1
#
_entry.id   AF-A0A954C5I0-F1
#
_cell.length_a   1.000
_cell.length_b   1.000
_cell.length_c   1.000
_cell.angle_alpha   90.00
_cell.angle_beta   90.00
_cell.angle_gamma   90.00
#
_symmetry.space_group_name_H-M   'P 1'
#
loop_
_entity.id
_entity.type
_entity.pdbx_description
1 polymer ?
#
loop_
_entity_poly.entity_id
_entity_poly.type
_entity_poly.pdbx_seq_one_letter_code
_entity_poly.pdbx_strand_id
1 'polypeptide(L)'
;MRFHDESIPASDPVQISLSLAKLRKLKVPRNVDMLPSDLLNEHLGFGDSRAAVVVSTEPLLVAAYTDELDCVVLLRFQPELVGDYGLEVGSRLLTVNTYTRNPPLAPDLVPGPESYDRWFNYFPLIADFLTEDMPAVEARKAAIAEAEWQRARSQGARALKANPQPLREGHPYASETPLRSFEPDLPPPTGPSFAPATSGFAVYRRPKQESTALEWVFAHVFLILIGIALGAFAGAFLPVLSRRRFARSAGAERIMNEDKSAAIARATVGAVVGAIGAVVVAAASAKPGAEDR
;
A
#
# COMPACT_ATOMS: atom_id res chain seq x y z
N MET A 1 -33.23 -9.48 -1.17
CA MET A 1 -32.80 -8.07 -1.19
C MET A 1 -31.30 -8.10 -1.41
N ARG A 2 -30.75 -7.30 -2.34
CA ARG A 2 -29.30 -7.15 -2.49
C ARG A 2 -28.86 -5.95 -1.66
N PHE A 3 -27.74 -6.08 -0.96
CA PHE A 3 -27.12 -5.09 -0.09
C PHE A 3 -25.93 -4.37 -0.74
N HIS A 4 -25.35 -4.88 -1.84
CA HIS A 4 -24.27 -4.21 -2.58
C HIS A 4 -24.79 -3.29 -3.69
N ASP A 5 -24.00 -2.25 -3.99
CA ASP A 5 -24.20 -1.35 -5.12
C ASP A 5 -23.65 -1.98 -6.40
N GLU A 6 -24.51 -2.22 -7.40
CA GLU A 6 -24.12 -2.81 -8.68
C GLU A 6 -23.36 -1.84 -9.61
N SER A 7 -23.30 -0.55 -9.27
CA SER A 7 -22.67 0.46 -10.12
C SER A 7 -21.15 0.35 -10.16
N ILE A 8 -20.52 -0.24 -9.15
CA ILE A 8 -19.07 -0.45 -9.08
C ILE A 8 -18.79 -1.86 -8.58
N PRO A 9 -18.47 -2.83 -9.46
CA PRO A 9 -18.06 -4.15 -9.02
C PRO A 9 -16.72 -4.08 -8.30
N ALA A 10 -16.50 -4.99 -7.33
CA ALA A 10 -15.18 -5.20 -6.75
C ALA A 10 -14.18 -5.57 -7.84
N SER A 11 -12.95 -5.08 -7.69
CA SER A 11 -11.90 -5.35 -8.68
C SER A 11 -11.41 -6.79 -8.62
N ASP A 12 -11.25 -7.34 -7.40
CA ASP A 12 -10.82 -8.71 -7.17
C ASP A 12 -11.72 -9.42 -6.14
N PRO A 13 -12.96 -9.81 -6.50
CA PRO A 13 -13.82 -10.59 -5.60
C PRO A 13 -13.29 -12.02 -5.43
N VAL A 14 -13.44 -12.60 -4.24
CA VAL A 14 -13.06 -14.01 -3.96
C VAL A 14 -14.21 -15.00 -4.10
N GLN A 15 -15.47 -14.52 -4.08
CA GLN A 15 -16.69 -15.33 -4.26
C GLN A 15 -16.84 -16.51 -3.29
N ILE A 16 -16.64 -16.27 -1.98
CA ILE A 16 -16.79 -17.29 -0.93
C ILE A 16 -18.10 -17.13 -0.16
N SER A 17 -18.54 -18.20 0.50
CA SER A 17 -19.75 -18.21 1.33
C SER A 17 -19.45 -18.15 2.82
N LEU A 18 -20.39 -17.57 3.58
CA LEU A 18 -20.33 -17.49 5.03
C LEU A 18 -20.53 -18.87 5.69
N SER A 19 -19.61 -19.25 6.56
CA SER A 19 -19.75 -20.36 7.51
C SER A 19 -20.42 -19.85 8.79
N LEU A 20 -21.69 -20.22 8.98
CA LEU A 20 -22.40 -19.95 10.24
C LEU A 20 -21.71 -20.65 11.44
N ALA A 21 -21.02 -21.76 11.21
CA ALA A 21 -20.27 -22.45 12.25
C ALA A 21 -19.07 -21.62 12.72
N LYS A 22 -18.27 -21.08 11.79
CA LYS A 22 -17.16 -20.20 12.16
C LYS A 22 -17.63 -18.86 12.73
N LEU A 23 -18.67 -18.26 12.16
CA LEU A 23 -19.25 -17.02 12.69
C LEU A 23 -19.66 -17.17 14.16
N ARG A 24 -20.30 -18.28 14.54
CA ARG A 24 -20.68 -18.56 15.94
C ARG A 24 -19.51 -18.76 16.90
N LYS A 25 -18.30 -19.06 16.40
CA LYS A 25 -17.09 -19.13 17.24
C LYS A 25 -16.55 -17.76 17.61
N LEU A 26 -16.93 -16.72 16.86
CA LEU A 26 -16.56 -15.35 17.19
C LEU A 26 -17.46 -14.83 18.32
N LYS A 27 -16.83 -14.28 19.37
CA LYS A 27 -17.52 -13.70 20.51
C LYS A 27 -18.16 -12.40 20.05
N VAL A 28 -19.50 -12.36 20.04
CA VAL A 28 -20.25 -11.16 19.68
C VAL A 28 -19.99 -10.07 20.72
N PRO A 29 -19.54 -8.87 20.33
CA PRO A 29 -19.36 -7.77 21.26
C PRO A 29 -20.70 -7.38 21.91
N ARG A 30 -20.63 -6.82 23.12
CA ARG A 30 -21.83 -6.29 23.78
C ARG A 30 -22.36 -5.10 22.98
N ASN A 31 -23.69 -4.95 22.93
CA ASN A 31 -24.36 -3.78 22.33
C ASN A 31 -24.10 -3.57 20.83
N VAL A 32 -23.88 -4.65 20.08
CA VAL A 32 -23.79 -4.58 18.62
C VAL A 32 -25.04 -5.20 18.02
N ASP A 33 -25.70 -4.46 17.12
CA ASP A 33 -26.81 -4.96 16.34
C ASP A 33 -26.30 -6.06 15.40
N MET A 34 -26.92 -7.24 15.47
CA MET A 34 -26.55 -8.33 14.57
C MET A 34 -26.98 -7.99 13.14
N LEU A 35 -26.01 -8.00 12.23
CA LEU A 35 -26.31 -7.88 10.81
C LEU A 35 -26.96 -9.18 10.31
N PRO A 36 -27.88 -9.11 9.34
CA PRO A 36 -28.40 -10.30 8.69
C PRO A 36 -27.27 -11.14 8.09
N SER A 37 -27.30 -12.46 8.28
CA SER A 37 -26.29 -13.36 7.71
C SER A 37 -26.23 -13.27 6.18
N ASP A 38 -27.35 -12.97 5.52
CA ASP A 38 -27.41 -12.76 4.07
C ASP A 38 -26.54 -11.57 3.63
N LEU A 39 -26.50 -10.49 4.43
CA LEU A 39 -25.66 -9.33 4.16
C LEU A 39 -24.17 -9.70 4.26
N LEU A 40 -23.77 -10.42 5.31
CA LEU A 40 -22.39 -10.90 5.45
C LEU A 40 -21.99 -11.87 4.34
N ASN A 41 -22.92 -12.75 3.93
CA ASN A 41 -22.67 -13.67 2.83
C ASN A 41 -22.50 -12.93 1.49
N GLU A 42 -23.33 -11.90 1.26
CA GLU A 42 -23.21 -11.03 0.09
C GLU A 42 -21.88 -10.26 0.10
N HIS A 43 -21.47 -9.74 1.25
CA HIS A 43 -20.17 -9.09 1.43
C HIS A 43 -19.01 -10.01 1.06
N LEU A 44 -19.02 -11.25 1.55
CA LEU A 44 -17.98 -12.24 1.22
C LEU A 44 -18.01 -12.67 -0.26
N GLY A 45 -19.18 -12.63 -0.89
CA GLY A 45 -19.37 -12.97 -2.29
C GLY A 45 -18.88 -11.89 -3.27
N PHE A 46 -19.09 -10.61 -2.93
CA PHE A 46 -18.93 -9.49 -3.87
C PHE A 46 -17.94 -8.41 -3.42
N GLY A 47 -17.48 -8.43 -2.17
CA GLY A 47 -16.50 -7.46 -1.68
C GLY A 47 -15.12 -7.67 -2.30
N ASP A 48 -14.32 -6.61 -2.23
CA ASP A 48 -12.97 -6.61 -2.80
C ASP A 48 -11.98 -7.30 -1.87
N SER A 49 -11.28 -8.30 -2.38
CA SER A 49 -10.39 -9.11 -1.55
C SER A 49 -8.95 -8.60 -1.62
N ARG A 50 -8.36 -8.37 -0.44
CA ARG A 50 -7.08 -7.70 -0.22
C ARG A 50 -6.25 -8.38 0.86
N ALA A 51 -5.00 -7.96 0.99
CA ALA A 51 -4.09 -8.41 2.02
C ALA A 51 -4.55 -8.03 3.43
N ALA A 52 -4.43 -8.97 4.37
CA ALA A 52 -4.46 -8.69 5.80
C ALA A 52 -3.30 -9.37 6.52
N VAL A 53 -2.70 -8.70 7.50
CA VAL A 53 -1.51 -9.21 8.19
C VAL A 53 -1.70 -9.13 9.69
N VAL A 54 -1.36 -10.21 10.40
CA VAL A 54 -1.30 -10.20 11.87
C VAL A 54 -0.12 -9.32 12.29
N VAL A 55 -0.38 -8.27 13.08
CA VAL A 55 0.63 -7.31 13.53
C VAL A 55 0.92 -7.38 15.04
N SER A 56 0.03 -8.03 15.80
CA SER A 56 0.23 -8.36 17.21
C SER A 56 -0.57 -9.63 17.53
N THR A 57 -0.07 -10.48 18.43
CA THR A 57 -0.82 -11.62 18.98
C THR A 57 -1.32 -11.36 20.41
N GLU A 58 -0.82 -10.32 21.09
CA GLU A 58 -1.18 -9.96 22.45
C GLU A 58 -1.39 -8.44 22.62
N PRO A 59 -2.62 -7.91 22.42
CA PRO A 59 -3.80 -8.61 21.92
C PRO A 59 -3.65 -9.00 20.44
N LEU A 60 -4.52 -9.90 19.95
CA LEU A 60 -4.56 -10.24 18.53
C LEU A 60 -5.05 -9.02 17.72
N LEU A 61 -4.15 -8.46 16.92
CA LEU A 61 -4.40 -7.34 16.03
C LEU A 61 -4.07 -7.73 14.59
N VAL A 62 -5.01 -7.47 13.70
CA VAL A 62 -4.88 -7.70 12.26
C VAL A 62 -4.97 -6.37 11.54
N ALA A 63 -3.96 -6.03 10.73
CA ALA A 63 -4.01 -4.92 9.81
C ALA A 63 -4.70 -5.37 8.52
N ALA A 64 -5.94 -4.93 8.29
CA ALA A 64 -6.68 -5.17 7.05
C ALA A 64 -6.38 -4.03 6.07
N TYR A 65 -5.80 -4.33 4.91
CA TYR A 65 -5.41 -3.33 3.92
C TYR A 65 -6.51 -3.07 2.90
N THR A 66 -6.50 -1.85 2.36
CA THR A 66 -7.19 -1.52 1.13
C THR A 66 -6.32 -0.62 0.27
N ASP A 67 -6.24 -0.93 -1.02
CA ASP A 67 -5.63 -0.11 -2.05
C ASP A 67 -6.45 1.16 -2.34
N GLU A 68 -7.78 1.07 -2.24
CA GLU A 68 -8.71 2.19 -2.45
C GLU A 68 -8.36 3.48 -1.69
N LEU A 69 -7.81 3.35 -0.48
CA LEU A 69 -7.37 4.45 0.38
C LEU A 69 -5.86 4.41 0.65
N ASP A 70 -5.18 3.40 0.12
CA ASP A 70 -3.81 3.02 0.47
C ASP A 70 -3.59 3.11 2.00
N CYS A 71 -4.43 2.43 2.77
CA CYS A 71 -4.37 2.46 4.23
C CYS A 71 -4.78 1.10 4.83
N VAL A 72 -4.58 0.97 6.14
CA VAL A 72 -5.05 -0.17 6.92
C VAL A 72 -5.97 0.30 8.03
N VAL A 73 -6.87 -0.59 8.47
CA VAL A 73 -7.50 -0.51 9.79
C VAL A 73 -6.92 -1.62 10.67
N LEU A 74 -6.80 -1.34 11.96
CA LEU A 74 -6.40 -2.33 12.94
C LEU A 74 -7.63 -2.96 13.58
N LEU A 75 -7.83 -4.25 13.31
CA LEU A 75 -8.90 -5.05 13.85
C LEU A 75 -8.43 -5.83 15.08
N ARG A 76 -9.10 -5.64 16.21
CA ARG A 76 -8.87 -6.41 17.43
C ARG A 76 -9.74 -7.65 17.45
N PHE A 77 -9.13 -8.80 17.69
CA PHE A 77 -9.83 -10.07 17.82
C PHE A 77 -9.64 -10.68 19.20
N GLN A 78 -10.48 -11.66 19.52
CA GLN A 78 -10.34 -12.51 20.70
C GLN A 78 -9.03 -13.32 20.62
N PRO A 79 -8.27 -13.43 21.73
CA PRO A 79 -6.94 -14.05 21.72
C PRO A 79 -6.96 -15.55 21.39
N GLU A 80 -8.09 -16.23 21.60
CA GLU A 80 -8.20 -17.67 21.32
C GLU A 80 -7.97 -18.02 19.84
N LEU A 81 -8.23 -17.08 18.91
CA LEU A 81 -8.00 -17.30 17.49
C LEU A 81 -6.52 -17.50 17.14
N VAL A 82 -5.60 -17.02 17.99
CA VAL A 82 -4.15 -17.25 17.80
C VAL A 82 -3.85 -18.75 17.82
N GLY A 83 -4.38 -19.46 18.82
CA GLY A 83 -4.22 -20.91 18.94
C GLY A 83 -5.03 -21.68 17.90
N ASP A 84 -6.31 -21.29 17.70
CA ASP A 84 -7.21 -22.00 16.80
C ASP A 84 -6.73 -22.02 15.34
N TYR A 85 -6.02 -20.96 14.91
CA TYR A 85 -5.54 -20.80 13.53
C TYR A 85 -4.01 -20.85 13.40
N GLY A 86 -3.27 -21.07 14.49
CA GLY A 86 -1.81 -21.07 14.49
C GLY A 86 -1.22 -19.74 14.00
N LEU A 87 -1.76 -18.62 14.49
CA LEU A 87 -1.36 -17.28 14.04
C LEU A 87 -0.07 -16.84 14.71
N GLU A 88 0.78 -16.19 13.92
CA GLU A 88 2.00 -15.52 14.37
C GLU A 88 2.05 -14.11 13.79
N VAL A 89 2.87 -13.23 14.37
CA VAL A 89 3.10 -11.91 13.77
C VAL A 89 3.65 -12.09 12.35
N GLY A 90 2.98 -11.50 11.36
CA GLY A 90 3.30 -11.65 9.95
C GLY A 90 2.47 -12.69 9.20
N SER A 91 1.64 -13.50 9.88
CA SER A 91 0.69 -14.40 9.24
C SER A 91 -0.18 -13.65 8.22
N ARG A 92 -0.32 -14.24 7.03
CA ARG A 92 -1.12 -13.71 5.91
C ARG A 92 -2.55 -14.20 6.00
N LEU A 93 -3.47 -13.25 6.12
CA LEU A 93 -4.91 -13.44 6.13
C LEU A 93 -5.50 -12.74 4.91
N LEU A 94 -6.70 -13.14 4.52
CA LEU A 94 -7.44 -12.49 3.44
C LEU A 94 -8.52 -11.60 4.05
N THR A 95 -8.53 -10.32 3.70
CA THR A 95 -9.66 -9.44 4.01
C THR A 95 -10.56 -9.26 2.80
N VAL A 96 -11.86 -9.14 3.03
CA VAL A 96 -12.87 -8.81 2.03
C VAL A 96 -13.52 -7.49 2.43
N ASN A 97 -13.40 -6.47 1.59
CA ASN A 97 -13.75 -5.10 1.88
C ASN A 97 -14.98 -4.67 1.07
N THR A 98 -15.90 -3.96 1.72
CA THR A 98 -16.90 -3.10 1.04
C THR A 98 -16.73 -1.67 1.51
N TYR A 99 -17.26 -0.69 0.77
CA TYR A 99 -16.88 0.71 0.93
C TYR A 99 -18.07 1.65 1.01
N THR A 100 -17.89 2.74 1.75
CA THR A 100 -18.91 3.79 1.93
C THR A 100 -18.39 5.12 1.37
N ARG A 101 -19.21 5.78 0.53
CA ARG A 101 -18.89 7.07 -0.13
C ARG A 101 -19.25 8.30 0.70
N ASN A 102 -19.89 8.12 1.85
CA ASN A 102 -20.43 9.23 2.62
C ASN A 102 -19.34 9.85 3.51
N PRO A 103 -19.03 11.15 3.35
CA PRO A 103 -18.14 11.84 4.28
C PRO A 103 -18.79 11.98 5.67
N PRO A 104 -18.00 12.23 6.74
CA PRO A 104 -16.55 12.46 6.73
C PRO A 104 -15.73 11.17 6.63
N LEU A 105 -14.43 11.31 6.34
CA LEU A 105 -13.46 10.22 6.43
C LEU A 105 -13.49 9.64 7.85
N ALA A 106 -13.54 8.32 7.97
CA ALA A 106 -13.53 7.65 9.27
C ALA A 106 -12.27 8.04 10.06
N PRO A 107 -12.40 8.38 11.36
CA PRO A 107 -11.34 9.04 12.14
C PRO A 107 -10.10 8.17 12.38
N ASP A 108 -10.19 6.87 12.17
CA ASP A 108 -9.09 5.91 12.29
C ASP A 108 -8.30 5.73 10.98
N LEU A 109 -8.81 6.25 9.87
CA LEU A 109 -8.18 6.11 8.57
C LEU A 109 -7.16 7.22 8.34
N VAL A 110 -5.96 6.81 7.91
CA VAL A 110 -4.91 7.71 7.43
C VAL A 110 -4.57 7.31 6.00
N PRO A 111 -5.21 7.93 4.99
CA PRO A 111 -4.99 7.61 3.60
C PRO A 111 -3.51 7.74 3.22
N GLY A 112 -3.04 6.79 2.42
CA GLY A 112 -1.69 6.80 1.87
C GLY A 112 -1.59 7.62 0.59
N PRO A 113 -0.38 7.83 0.07
CA PRO A 113 -0.15 8.59 -1.16
C PRO A 113 -0.77 7.96 -2.42
N GLU A 114 -1.17 6.69 -2.37
CA GLU A 114 -1.82 5.98 -3.49
C GLU A 114 -3.35 5.89 -3.35
N SER A 115 -3.95 6.68 -2.44
CA SER A 115 -5.41 6.79 -2.28
C SER A 115 -6.10 7.29 -3.55
N TYR A 116 -7.28 6.75 -3.87
CA TYR A 116 -8.13 7.23 -4.96
C TYR A 116 -9.11 8.34 -4.53
N ASP A 117 -9.16 8.68 -3.24
CA ASP A 117 -9.95 9.78 -2.65
C ASP A 117 -11.46 9.74 -2.95
N ARG A 118 -12.01 8.54 -3.22
CA ARG A 118 -13.42 8.32 -3.56
C ARG A 118 -14.24 7.63 -2.47
N TRP A 119 -13.57 7.07 -1.47
CA TRP A 119 -14.18 6.36 -0.35
C TRP A 119 -13.83 7.06 0.97
N PHE A 120 -14.71 6.93 1.96
CA PHE A 120 -14.56 7.61 3.25
C PHE A 120 -14.58 6.64 4.43
N ASN A 121 -15.05 5.42 4.22
CA ASN A 121 -14.92 4.31 5.15
C ASN A 121 -14.92 2.99 4.38
N TYR A 122 -14.50 1.91 5.04
CA TYR A 122 -14.68 0.56 4.52
C TYR A 122 -14.98 -0.43 5.64
N PHE A 123 -15.58 -1.55 5.26
CA PHE A 123 -16.01 -2.63 6.13
C PHE A 123 -15.18 -3.88 5.79
N PRO A 124 -14.11 -4.15 6.55
CA PRO A 124 -13.29 -5.33 6.35
C PRO A 124 -13.86 -6.54 7.08
N LEU A 125 -13.94 -7.67 6.39
CA LEU A 125 -14.18 -8.99 6.96
C LEU A 125 -12.93 -9.85 6.76
N ILE A 126 -12.55 -10.67 7.76
CA ILE A 126 -11.42 -11.60 7.61
C ILE A 126 -11.96 -12.95 7.17
N ALA A 127 -11.75 -13.29 5.90
CA ALA A 127 -12.31 -14.47 5.25
C ALA A 127 -11.91 -15.78 5.95
N ASP A 128 -10.64 -15.88 6.39
CA ASP A 128 -10.10 -17.03 7.13
C ASP A 128 -10.97 -17.45 8.31
N PHE A 129 -11.57 -16.47 8.99
CA PHE A 129 -12.40 -16.68 10.17
C PHE A 129 -13.88 -16.88 9.84
N LEU A 130 -14.28 -16.82 8.57
CA LEU A 130 -15.70 -16.70 8.18
C LEU A 130 -16.14 -17.66 7.10
N THR A 131 -15.26 -18.36 6.38
CA THR A 131 -15.64 -19.35 5.36
C THR A 131 -15.08 -20.74 5.62
N GLU A 132 -15.73 -21.79 5.12
CA GLU A 132 -15.10 -23.13 5.03
C GLU A 132 -14.34 -23.34 3.72
N ASP A 133 -14.51 -22.46 2.72
CA ASP A 133 -13.84 -22.57 1.42
C ASP A 133 -12.39 -22.05 1.48
N MET A 134 -11.58 -22.75 2.27
CA MET A 134 -10.16 -22.43 2.41
C MET A 134 -9.37 -22.58 1.09
N PRO A 135 -9.67 -23.52 0.18
CA PRO A 135 -9.03 -23.57 -1.13
C PRO A 135 -9.18 -22.26 -1.94
N ALA A 136 -10.37 -21.66 -1.95
CA ALA A 136 -10.59 -20.36 -2.62
C ALA A 136 -9.81 -19.23 -1.95
N VAL A 137 -9.81 -19.20 -0.61
CA VAL A 137 -9.04 -18.21 0.17
C VAL A 137 -7.54 -18.29 -0.14
N GLU A 138 -6.96 -19.49 -0.10
CA GLU A 138 -5.53 -19.68 -0.35
C GLU A 138 -5.14 -19.38 -1.80
N ALA A 139 -5.99 -19.77 -2.77
CA ALA A 139 -5.79 -19.40 -4.17
C ALA A 139 -5.77 -17.87 -4.36
N ARG A 140 -6.68 -17.16 -3.68
CA ARG A 140 -6.72 -15.69 -3.75
C ARG A 140 -5.51 -15.05 -3.09
N LYS A 141 -5.10 -15.52 -1.90
CA LYS A 141 -3.89 -15.04 -1.24
C LYS A 141 -2.65 -15.21 -2.12
N ALA A 142 -2.54 -16.33 -2.82
CA ALA A 142 -1.42 -16.61 -3.74
C ALA A 142 -1.41 -15.66 -4.96
N ALA A 143 -2.57 -15.14 -5.37
CA ALA A 143 -2.68 -14.18 -6.47
C ALA A 143 -2.39 -12.72 -6.05
N ILE A 144 -2.37 -12.41 -4.75
CA ILE A 144 -2.02 -11.08 -4.26
C ILE A 144 -0.51 -10.86 -4.40
N ALA A 145 -0.13 -9.75 -5.05
CA ALA A 145 1.27 -9.40 -5.27
C ALA A 145 2.01 -9.19 -3.94
N GLU A 146 3.29 -9.60 -3.88
CA GLU A 146 4.12 -9.46 -2.68
C GLU A 146 4.20 -8.01 -2.17
N ALA A 147 4.20 -7.03 -3.08
CA ALA A 147 4.21 -5.62 -2.72
C ALA A 147 3.02 -5.20 -1.85
N GLU A 148 1.83 -5.77 -2.08
CA GLU A 148 0.64 -5.49 -1.28
C GLU A 148 0.77 -6.04 0.14
N TRP A 149 1.30 -7.26 0.30
CA TRP A 149 1.59 -7.83 1.61
C TRP A 149 2.60 -6.98 2.41
N GLN A 150 3.63 -6.46 1.75
CA GLN A 150 4.60 -5.54 2.37
C GLN A 150 3.96 -4.19 2.71
N ARG A 151 3.05 -3.68 1.87
CA ARG A 151 2.28 -2.46 2.12
C ARG A 151 1.40 -2.62 3.38
N ALA A 152 0.61 -3.69 3.45
CA ALA A 152 -0.22 -4.01 4.60
C ALA A 152 0.60 -4.11 5.90
N ARG A 153 1.74 -4.82 5.86
CA ARG A 153 2.64 -4.97 7.00
C ARG A 153 3.24 -3.64 7.45
N SER A 154 3.79 -2.86 6.52
CA SER A 154 4.45 -1.58 6.84
C SER A 154 3.46 -0.54 7.38
N GLN A 155 2.26 -0.48 6.81
CA GLN A 155 1.19 0.40 7.28
C GLN A 155 0.63 -0.04 8.62
N GLY A 156 0.46 -1.36 8.85
CA GLY A 156 0.08 -1.91 10.16
C GLY A 156 1.11 -1.58 11.24
N ALA A 157 2.40 -1.70 10.95
CA ALA A 157 3.46 -1.31 11.87
C ALA A 157 3.46 0.20 12.17
N ARG A 158 3.17 1.04 11.16
CA ARG A 158 3.02 2.49 11.33
C ARG A 158 1.80 2.84 12.18
N ALA A 159 0.67 2.19 11.93
CA ALA A 159 -0.58 2.33 12.67
C ALA A 159 -0.39 2.01 14.16
N LEU A 160 0.29 0.90 14.47
CA LEU A 160 0.62 0.52 15.86
C LEU A 160 1.49 1.55 16.59
N LYS A 161 2.43 2.19 15.88
CA LYS A 161 3.31 3.22 16.47
C LYS A 161 2.60 4.55 16.66
N ALA A 162 1.59 4.85 15.83
CA ALA A 162 0.78 6.05 15.92
C ALA A 162 -0.21 5.91 17.07
N ASN A 163 0.26 6.07 18.31
CA ASN A 163 -0.59 6.09 19.50
C ASN A 163 -1.43 7.40 19.55
N PRO A 164 -2.76 7.37 19.79
CA PRO A 164 -3.70 6.26 19.73
C PRO A 164 -4.52 6.29 18.42
N GLN A 165 -4.20 5.45 17.43
CA GLN A 165 -5.17 5.16 16.38
C GLN A 165 -6.33 4.36 16.97
N PRO A 166 -7.59 4.76 16.74
CA PRO A 166 -8.73 3.97 17.15
C PRO A 166 -8.67 2.58 16.50
N LEU A 167 -8.77 1.54 17.32
CA LEU A 167 -8.94 0.18 16.83
C LEU A 167 -10.40 -0.02 16.41
N ARG A 168 -10.66 -1.05 15.60
CA ARG A 168 -12.01 -1.59 15.41
C ARG A 168 -12.12 -2.95 16.05
N GLU A 169 -13.34 -3.34 16.41
CA GLU A 169 -13.60 -4.74 16.75
C GLU A 169 -13.56 -5.57 15.47
N GLY A 170 -12.79 -6.66 15.48
CA GLY A 170 -12.67 -7.57 14.35
C GLY A 170 -13.91 -8.43 14.10
N HIS A 171 -14.90 -8.37 15.00
CA HIS A 171 -16.16 -9.10 14.82
C HIS A 171 -16.90 -8.58 13.57
N PRO A 172 -17.46 -9.46 12.71
CA PRO A 172 -18.14 -9.06 11.47
C PRO A 172 -19.28 -8.07 11.64
N TYR A 173 -19.92 -8.00 12.81
CA TYR A 173 -21.00 -7.04 13.06
C TYR A 173 -20.51 -5.65 13.47
N ALA A 174 -19.21 -5.45 13.66
CA ALA A 174 -18.65 -4.22 14.23
C ALA A 174 -17.43 -3.68 13.47
N SER A 175 -16.84 -4.44 12.54
CA SER A 175 -15.57 -4.05 11.88
C SER A 175 -15.67 -2.86 10.92
N GLU A 176 -16.88 -2.41 10.55
CA GLU A 176 -17.08 -1.14 9.83
C GLU A 176 -16.93 0.09 10.74
N THR A 177 -17.20 -0.05 12.04
CA THR A 177 -17.36 1.10 12.94
C THR A 177 -16.08 1.32 13.77
N PRO A 178 -15.42 2.48 13.65
CA PRO A 178 -14.29 2.84 14.51
C PRO A 178 -14.72 2.94 15.97
N LEU A 179 -13.91 2.44 16.90
CA LEU A 179 -14.17 2.64 18.32
C LEU A 179 -14.04 4.13 18.67
N ARG A 180 -15.10 4.73 19.24
CA ARG A 180 -15.15 6.18 19.56
C ARG A 180 -14.09 6.61 20.58
N SER A 181 -13.58 5.67 21.35
CA SER A 181 -12.48 5.84 22.29
C SER A 181 -11.92 4.46 22.61
N PHE A 182 -10.59 4.35 22.74
CA PHE A 182 -9.97 3.18 23.34
C PHE A 182 -10.45 3.12 24.80
N GLU A 183 -11.50 2.34 25.08
CA GLU A 183 -11.84 2.03 26.47
C GLU A 183 -10.78 1.05 26.98
N PRO A 184 -9.95 1.43 27.96
CA PRO A 184 -8.90 0.59 28.52
C PRO A 184 -9.47 -0.47 29.48
N ASP A 185 -10.73 -0.88 29.32
CA ASP A 185 -11.38 -1.88 30.18
C ASP A 185 -10.77 -3.29 30.05
N LEU A 186 -9.75 -3.45 29.20
CA LEU A 186 -8.85 -4.58 29.28
C LEU A 186 -7.77 -4.28 30.34
N PRO A 187 -7.60 -5.15 31.36
CA PRO A 187 -6.48 -5.02 32.27
C PRO A 187 -5.18 -4.95 31.44
N PRO A 188 -4.21 -4.12 31.86
CA PRO A 188 -2.94 -4.01 31.16
C PRO A 188 -2.35 -5.42 30.94
N PRO A 189 -1.74 -5.71 29.78
CA PRO A 189 -1.22 -7.03 29.47
C PRO A 189 -0.29 -7.48 30.61
N THR A 190 -0.64 -8.59 31.27
CA THR A 190 0.10 -9.16 32.41
C THR A 190 1.33 -9.97 31.97
N GLY A 191 1.83 -9.72 30.76
CA GLY A 191 3.13 -10.24 30.32
C GLY A 191 4.28 -9.68 31.17
N PRO A 192 5.47 -10.31 31.13
CA PRO A 192 6.63 -9.84 31.89
C PRO A 192 6.88 -8.37 31.57
N SER A 193 6.66 -7.54 32.58
CA SER A 193 6.91 -6.12 32.55
C SER A 193 8.39 -5.90 32.27
N PHE A 194 8.73 -5.56 31.03
CA PHE A 194 9.97 -4.85 30.77
C PHE A 194 9.80 -3.48 31.41
N ALA A 195 10.34 -3.32 32.61
CA ALA A 195 10.38 -2.05 33.31
C ALA A 195 10.95 -0.99 32.36
N PRO A 196 10.22 0.09 32.04
CA PRO A 196 10.82 1.21 31.35
C PRO A 196 11.76 1.88 32.37
N ALA A 197 13.04 1.99 32.00
CA ALA A 197 13.94 2.89 32.68
C ALA A 197 13.27 4.29 32.72
N THR A 198 13.16 4.83 33.92
CA THR A 198 12.70 6.18 34.20
C THR A 198 13.46 7.19 33.33
N SER A 199 12.75 7.84 32.41
CA SER A 199 13.17 9.13 31.85
C SER A 199 11.94 9.96 31.54
N GLY A 200 11.94 11.22 32.01
CA GLY A 200 10.80 12.11 32.08
C GLY A 200 10.07 12.33 30.76
N PHE A 201 8.75 12.53 30.87
CA PHE A 201 7.90 13.01 29.80
C PHE A 201 8.35 14.41 29.36
N ALA A 202 9.11 14.46 28.27
CA ALA A 202 9.23 15.65 27.44
C ALA A 202 8.04 15.69 26.48
N VAL A 203 7.30 16.80 26.50
CA VAL A 203 6.27 17.13 25.50
C VAL A 203 6.91 17.08 24.11
N TYR A 204 6.56 16.06 23.32
CA TYR A 204 7.08 15.90 21.96
C TYR A 204 6.45 16.93 21.03
N ARG A 205 7.13 18.07 20.85
CA ARG A 205 6.87 18.99 19.73
C ARG A 205 7.37 18.29 18.46
N ARG A 206 6.47 18.11 17.47
CA ARG A 206 6.81 17.55 16.14
C ARG A 206 8.13 18.17 15.65
N PRO A 207 9.18 17.38 15.33
CA PRO A 207 10.27 17.91 14.52
C PRO A 207 9.68 18.27 13.16
N LYS A 208 9.94 19.51 12.74
CA LYS A 208 9.68 19.99 11.39
C LYS A 208 10.44 19.06 10.46
N GLN A 209 9.73 18.42 9.53
CA GLN A 209 10.34 17.58 8.51
C GLN A 209 11.17 18.49 7.61
N GLU A 210 12.45 18.65 7.94
CA GLU A 210 13.42 19.35 7.11
C GLU A 210 13.81 18.39 5.99
N SER A 211 13.27 18.60 4.80
CA SER A 211 13.84 18.03 3.57
C SER A 211 15.28 18.51 3.51
N THR A 212 16.25 17.58 3.55
CA THR A 212 17.66 17.95 3.52
C THR A 212 17.95 18.70 2.23
N ALA A 213 18.76 19.76 2.29
CA ALA A 213 19.14 20.55 1.12
C ALA A 213 19.73 19.68 -0.02
N LEU A 214 20.23 18.49 0.33
CA LEU A 214 20.74 17.47 -0.58
C LEU A 214 19.68 16.94 -1.56
N GLU A 215 18.44 16.69 -1.10
CA GLU A 215 17.35 16.19 -1.95
C GLU A 215 16.96 17.20 -3.02
N TRP A 216 16.95 18.49 -2.66
CA TRP A 216 16.70 19.58 -3.61
C TRP A 216 17.82 19.75 -4.62
N VAL A 217 19.09 19.58 -4.22
CA VAL A 217 20.23 19.64 -5.14
C VAL A 217 20.17 18.48 -6.15
N PHE A 218 19.87 17.26 -5.72
CA PHE A 218 19.72 16.13 -6.64
C PHE A 218 18.57 16.32 -7.64
N ALA A 219 17.42 16.82 -7.18
CA ALA A 219 16.30 17.10 -8.07
C ALA A 219 16.65 18.17 -9.13
N HIS A 220 17.36 19.23 -8.75
CA HIS A 220 17.78 20.28 -9.69
C HIS A 220 18.82 19.80 -10.70
N VAL A 221 19.83 19.05 -10.25
CA VAL A 221 20.85 18.47 -11.14
C VAL A 221 20.21 17.52 -12.15
N PHE A 222 19.26 16.69 -11.71
CA PHE A 222 18.54 15.77 -12.58
C PHE A 222 17.73 16.51 -13.67
N LEU A 223 17.01 17.58 -13.30
CA LEU A 223 16.24 18.39 -14.26
C LEU A 223 17.15 19.10 -15.29
N ILE A 224 18.32 19.60 -14.87
CA ILE A 224 19.30 20.22 -15.77
C ILE A 224 19.81 19.18 -16.78
N LEU A 225 20.11 17.96 -16.35
CA LEU A 225 20.58 16.89 -17.23
C LEU A 225 19.51 16.48 -18.26
N ILE A 226 18.23 16.42 -17.87
CA ILE A 226 17.11 16.19 -18.79
C ILE A 226 17.04 17.32 -19.84
N GLY A 227 17.15 18.58 -19.40
CA GLY A 227 17.13 19.73 -20.31
C GLY A 227 18.25 19.68 -21.36
N ILE A 228 19.47 19.32 -20.95
CA ILE A 228 20.62 19.17 -21.85
C ILE A 228 20.39 18.03 -22.84
N ALA A 229 19.89 16.88 -22.36
CA ALA A 229 19.59 15.72 -23.22
C ALA A 229 18.53 16.05 -24.29
N LEU A 230 17.44 16.74 -23.89
CA LEU A 230 16.38 17.16 -24.81
C LEU A 230 16.88 18.22 -25.81
N GLY A 231 17.70 19.16 -25.38
CA GLY A 231 18.31 20.18 -26.25
C GLY A 231 19.24 19.58 -27.30
N ALA A 232 20.10 18.64 -26.89
CA ALA A 232 20.98 17.91 -27.81
C ALA A 232 20.18 17.06 -28.81
N PHE A 233 19.09 16.43 -28.35
CA PHE A 233 18.20 15.65 -29.22
C PHE A 233 17.51 16.55 -30.26
N ALA A 234 16.97 17.69 -29.84
CA ALA A 234 16.33 18.65 -30.74
C ALA A 234 17.32 19.19 -31.81
N GLY A 235 18.53 19.59 -31.39
CA GLY A 235 19.55 20.12 -32.29
C GLY A 235 20.04 19.10 -33.34
N ALA A 236 20.11 17.82 -32.99
CA ALA A 236 20.52 16.77 -33.91
C ALA A 236 19.39 16.31 -34.86
N PHE A 237 18.12 16.30 -34.41
CA PHE A 237 17.01 15.73 -35.19
C PHE A 237 16.25 16.74 -36.06
N LEU A 238 16.14 18.01 -35.64
CA LEU A 238 15.44 19.05 -36.43
C LEU A 238 16.00 19.26 -37.85
N PRO A 239 17.33 19.29 -38.10
CA PRO A 239 17.85 19.44 -39.46
C PRO A 239 17.70 18.18 -40.34
N VAL A 240 17.52 17.00 -39.75
CA VAL A 240 17.25 15.75 -40.49
C VAL A 240 15.81 15.72 -41.00
N LEU A 241 14.87 16.25 -40.23
CA LEU A 241 13.45 16.32 -40.61
C LEU A 241 13.17 17.44 -41.63
N SER A 242 13.90 18.56 -41.58
CA SER A 242 13.73 19.65 -42.55
C SER A 242 14.20 19.26 -43.97
N ARG A 243 15.24 18.42 -44.09
CA ARG A 243 15.72 17.91 -45.39
C ARG A 243 14.78 16.87 -46.03
N ARG A 244 13.94 16.19 -45.26
CA ARG A 244 12.97 15.20 -45.79
C ARG A 244 11.80 15.84 -46.55
N ARG A 245 11.53 17.14 -46.41
CA ARG A 245 10.46 17.84 -47.17
C ARG A 245 10.87 18.37 -48.53
N PHE A 246 12.16 18.39 -48.89
CA PHE A 246 12.62 18.93 -50.18
C PHE A 246 13.12 17.89 -51.20
N ALA A 247 13.32 16.63 -50.79
CA ALA A 247 13.81 15.56 -51.67
C ALA A 247 12.68 14.58 -52.06
N ARG A 248 11.77 15.03 -52.94
CA ARG A 248 10.81 14.16 -53.64
C ARG A 248 10.98 14.17 -55.17
N SER A 249 12.14 14.60 -55.66
CA SER A 249 12.43 14.69 -57.10
C SER A 249 13.90 14.43 -57.43
N ALA A 250 14.43 13.28 -57.01
CA ALA A 250 15.60 12.66 -57.67
C ALA A 250 15.70 11.20 -57.23
N GLY A 251 15.50 10.29 -58.18
CA GLY A 251 15.71 8.86 -57.97
C GLY A 251 17.19 8.50 -57.95
N ALA A 252 17.48 7.39 -57.27
CA ALA A 252 18.70 6.59 -57.41
C ALA A 252 20.02 7.16 -56.85
N GLU A 253 20.05 7.55 -55.56
CA GLU A 253 21.31 7.57 -54.78
C GLU A 253 21.10 7.29 -53.26
N ARG A 254 20.02 6.58 -52.91
CA ARG A 254 19.43 6.64 -51.55
C ARG A 254 19.94 5.58 -50.55
N ILE A 255 20.68 4.56 -50.97
CA ILE A 255 20.95 3.40 -50.10
C ILE A 255 22.26 3.57 -49.30
N MET A 256 23.21 4.40 -49.75
CA MET A 256 24.54 4.49 -49.11
C MET A 256 24.63 5.52 -47.97
N ASN A 257 23.59 6.32 -47.73
CA ASN A 257 23.61 7.43 -46.75
C ASN A 257 22.78 7.14 -45.47
N GLU A 258 21.91 6.13 -45.49
CA GLU A 258 21.14 5.72 -44.30
C GLU A 258 22.03 4.99 -43.27
N ASP A 259 22.97 4.16 -43.73
CA ASP A 259 23.89 3.44 -42.84
C ASP A 259 24.84 4.37 -42.07
N LYS A 260 25.32 5.44 -42.71
CA LYS A 260 26.17 6.45 -42.05
C LYS A 260 25.40 7.23 -40.97
N SER A 261 24.14 7.55 -41.24
CA SER A 261 23.29 8.28 -40.29
C SER A 261 22.94 7.42 -39.07
N ALA A 262 22.67 6.13 -39.28
CA ALA A 262 22.42 5.18 -38.20
C ALA A 262 23.67 4.91 -37.35
N ALA A 263 24.85 4.83 -37.98
CA ALA A 263 26.12 4.66 -37.26
C ALA A 263 26.45 5.87 -36.36
N ILE A 264 26.25 7.09 -36.86
CA ILE A 264 26.44 8.31 -36.07
C ILE A 264 25.46 8.36 -34.90
N ALA A 265 24.18 8.03 -35.11
CA ALA A 265 23.18 8.02 -34.03
C ALA A 265 23.55 7.02 -32.91
N ARG A 266 23.98 5.80 -33.27
CA ARG A 266 24.41 4.79 -32.29
C ARG A 266 25.65 5.22 -31.52
N ALA A 267 26.63 5.83 -32.19
CA ALA A 267 27.84 6.35 -31.54
C ALA A 267 27.52 7.46 -30.53
N THR A 268 26.61 8.38 -30.89
CA THR A 268 26.19 9.47 -30.00
C THR A 268 25.44 8.94 -28.78
N VAL A 269 24.51 7.99 -28.95
CA VAL A 269 23.80 7.37 -27.82
C VAL A 269 24.76 6.64 -26.89
N GLY A 270 25.71 5.88 -27.44
CA GLY A 270 26.72 5.17 -26.65
C GLY A 270 27.60 6.12 -25.81
N ALA A 271 28.02 7.25 -26.38
CA ALA A 271 28.80 8.26 -25.65
C ALA A 271 28.02 8.90 -24.49
N VAL A 272 26.73 9.21 -24.69
CA VAL A 272 25.88 9.78 -23.63
C VAL A 272 25.65 8.79 -22.49
N VAL A 273 25.33 7.54 -22.82
CA VAL A 273 25.14 6.48 -21.79
C VAL A 273 26.43 6.24 -21.01
N GLY A 274 27.58 6.22 -21.67
CA GLY A 274 28.88 6.09 -21.02
C GLY A 274 29.20 7.25 -20.07
N ALA A 275 28.91 8.49 -20.47
CA ALA A 275 29.11 9.67 -19.63
C ALA A 275 28.22 9.67 -18.38
N ILE A 276 26.94 9.29 -18.52
CA ILE A 276 26.02 9.16 -17.39
C ILE A 276 26.51 8.07 -16.41
N GLY A 277 26.93 6.92 -16.94
CA GLY A 277 27.47 5.83 -16.13
C GLY A 277 28.70 6.26 -15.31
N ALA A 278 29.62 7.02 -15.91
CA ALA A 278 30.80 7.53 -15.23
C ALA A 278 30.46 8.51 -14.09
N VAL A 279 29.47 9.38 -14.27
CA VAL A 279 29.01 10.32 -13.22
C VAL A 279 28.37 9.57 -12.06
N VAL A 280 27.53 8.57 -12.33
CA VAL A 280 26.90 7.74 -11.29
C VAL A 280 27.96 6.98 -10.48
N VAL A 281 28.96 6.39 -11.14
CA VAL A 281 30.06 5.68 -10.47
C VAL A 281 30.91 6.62 -9.63
N ALA A 282 31.21 7.83 -10.13
CA ALA A 282 31.95 8.84 -9.37
C ALA A 282 31.18 9.31 -8.13
N ALA A 283 29.87 9.54 -8.27
CA ALA A 283 29.00 9.93 -7.16
C ALA A 283 28.88 8.82 -6.10
N ALA A 284 28.78 7.56 -6.52
CA ALA A 284 28.74 6.42 -5.60
C ALA A 284 30.09 6.17 -4.88
N SER A 285 31.21 6.58 -5.49
CA SER A 285 32.55 6.41 -4.94
C SER A 285 32.97 7.53 -3.99
N ALA A 286 32.24 8.66 -3.97
CA ALA A 286 32.45 9.73 -3.02
C ALA A 286 31.95 9.27 -1.63
N LYS A 287 32.85 8.66 -0.84
CA LYS A 287 32.58 8.39 0.58
C LYS A 287 32.19 9.72 1.26
N PRO A 288 31.08 9.78 2.02
CA PRO A 288 30.84 10.91 2.89
C PRO A 288 32.03 11.00 3.85
N GLY A 289 32.74 12.13 3.79
CA GLY A 289 33.82 12.42 4.72
C GLY A 289 33.28 12.29 6.14
N ALA A 290 33.97 11.54 6.98
CA ALA A 290 33.71 11.50 8.40
C ALA A 290 33.82 12.94 8.92
N GLU A 291 32.69 13.54 9.29
CA GLU A 291 32.67 14.73 10.12
C GLU A 291 33.12 14.31 11.52
N ASP A 292 34.37 14.62 11.82
CA ASP A 292 34.84 14.82 13.19
C ASP A 292 34.12 16.08 13.74
N ARG A 293 33.10 15.89 14.58
CA ARG A 293 32.80 16.65 15.82
C ARG A 293 31.42 16.35 16.39
#